data_AF-A0A497FZ36-F1
#
_entry.id   AF-A0A497FZ36-F1
#
_cell.length_a   1.000
_cell.length_b   1.000
_cell.length_c   1.000
_cell.angle_alpha   90.00
_cell.angle_beta   90.00
_cell.angle_gamma   90.00
#
_symmetry.space_group_name_H-M   'P 1'
#
loop_
_entity.id
_entity.type
_entity.pdbx_description
1 polymer ?
#
loop_
_entity_poly.entity_id
_entity_poly.type
_entity_poly.pdbx_seq_one_letter_code
_entity_poly.pdbx_strand_id
1 'polypeptide(L)'
;MASSTSIPLSNKSQKAFIAYYHSLQLLQNVTRDESRARFEKADRDYQREVDRTEEHNRAKQANAVGDTNRFQNMVVPVVMPQVEAAVVHQTSVYLTGSPLFGVVSSATFMDEALQLESVIESDSIRGGWARHLMLFFRDGFKYNFAPLEVSWDKEVTSSITTDLQKNL
;
A
#
# COMPACT_ATOMS: atom_id res chain seq x y z
N MET A 1 1.77 33.00 -12.26
CA MET A 1 2.66 32.09 -13.02
C MET A 1 4.06 32.68 -13.00
N ALA A 2 4.90 32.31 -12.02
CA ALA A 2 6.26 32.83 -11.95
C ALA A 2 7.07 32.30 -13.15
N SER A 3 7.59 33.21 -13.96
CA SER A 3 8.44 32.89 -15.11
C SER A 3 9.72 32.20 -14.62
N SER A 4 9.97 30.97 -15.07
CA SER A 4 11.16 30.21 -14.72
C SER A 4 12.38 30.83 -15.41
N THR A 5 13.07 31.74 -14.73
CA THR A 5 14.40 32.21 -15.17
C THR A 5 15.36 31.03 -15.14
N SER A 6 15.90 30.64 -16.31
CA SER A 6 16.89 29.58 -16.39
C SER A 6 18.18 30.04 -15.71
N ILE A 7 18.64 29.29 -14.71
CA ILE A 7 19.91 29.54 -14.05
C ILE A 7 21.00 28.89 -14.94
N PRO A 8 21.90 29.67 -15.57
CA PRO A 8 22.93 29.10 -16.42
C PRO A 8 23.99 28.42 -15.54
N LEU A 9 23.93 27.10 -15.45
CA LEU A 9 24.93 26.29 -14.74
C LEU A 9 26.22 26.20 -15.58
N SER A 10 27.38 26.37 -14.93
CA SER A 10 28.67 26.16 -15.59
C SER A 10 28.82 24.71 -16.07
N ASN A 11 29.58 24.46 -17.14
CA ASN A 11 29.83 23.10 -17.64
C ASN A 11 30.41 22.15 -16.56
N LYS A 12 31.18 22.69 -15.59
CA LYS A 12 31.70 21.93 -14.46
C LYS A 12 30.57 21.54 -13.49
N SER A 13 29.68 22.48 -13.16
CA SER A 13 28.52 22.25 -12.31
C SER A 13 27.55 21.25 -12.93
N GLN A 14 27.32 21.32 -14.26
CA GLN A 14 26.49 20.36 -14.98
C GLN A 14 27.06 18.93 -14.89
N LYS A 15 28.36 18.75 -15.14
CA LYS A 15 29.02 17.44 -15.01
C LYS A 15 28.96 16.89 -13.58
N ALA A 16 29.17 17.75 -12.57
CA ALA A 16 29.08 17.35 -11.16
C ALA A 16 27.66 16.94 -10.77
N PHE A 17 26.64 17.65 -11.26
CA PHE A 17 25.24 17.31 -11.02
C PHE A 17 24.87 15.97 -11.64
N ILE A 18 25.29 15.71 -12.88
CA ILE A 18 25.06 14.42 -13.55
C ILE A 18 25.75 13.27 -12.79
N ALA A 19 27.00 13.47 -12.36
CA ALA A 19 27.71 12.48 -11.56
C ALA A 19 27.01 12.19 -10.22
N TYR A 20 26.54 13.23 -9.53
CA TYR A 20 25.76 13.09 -8.30
C TYR A 20 24.44 12.35 -8.56
N TYR A 21 23.70 12.70 -9.62
CA TYR A 21 22.48 12.01 -10.00
C TYR A 21 22.71 10.52 -10.27
N HIS A 22 23.76 10.15 -11.00
CA HIS A 22 24.13 8.75 -11.20
C HIS A 22 24.47 8.03 -9.89
N SER A 23 25.14 8.71 -8.95
CA SER A 23 25.43 8.13 -7.63
C SER A 23 24.15 7.86 -6.83
N LEU A 24 23.16 8.75 -6.90
CA LEU A 24 21.86 8.56 -6.28
C LEU A 24 21.09 7.41 -6.92
N GLN A 25 21.09 7.31 -8.25
CA GLN A 25 20.46 6.20 -8.97
C GLN A 25 21.07 4.85 -8.59
N LEU A 26 22.40 4.78 -8.46
CA LEU A 26 23.09 3.55 -8.08
C LEU A 26 22.72 3.13 -6.65
N LEU A 27 22.72 4.09 -5.71
CA LEU A 27 22.31 3.83 -4.33
C LEU A 27 20.84 3.37 -4.27
N GLN A 28 19.95 4.03 -5.02
CA GLN A 28 18.55 3.64 -5.11
C GLN A 28 18.36 2.22 -5.64
N ASN A 29 19.13 1.81 -6.66
CA ASN A 29 19.08 0.45 -7.19
C ASN A 29 19.53 -0.58 -6.15
N VAL A 30 20.62 -0.32 -5.43
CA VAL A 30 21.12 -1.21 -4.36
C VAL A 30 20.08 -1.35 -3.24
N THR A 31 19.57 -0.23 -2.72
CA THR A 31 18.55 -0.24 -1.65
C THR A 31 17.26 -0.94 -2.10
N ARG A 32 16.85 -0.77 -3.36
CA ARG A 32 15.69 -1.48 -3.93
C ARG A 32 15.90 -2.98 -3.92
N ASP A 33 17.06 -3.44 -4.39
CA ASP A 33 17.35 -4.88 -4.51
C ASP A 33 17.47 -5.53 -3.12
N GLU A 34 18.10 -4.85 -2.16
CA GLU A 34 18.15 -5.26 -0.75
C GLU A 34 16.76 -5.35 -0.12
N SER A 35 15.93 -4.33 -0.35
CA SER A 35 14.55 -4.29 0.16
C SER A 35 13.70 -5.42 -0.42
N ARG A 36 13.84 -5.69 -1.73
CA ARG A 36 13.15 -6.79 -2.41
C ARG A 36 13.56 -8.14 -1.84
N ALA A 37 14.87 -8.37 -1.65
CA ALA A 37 15.37 -9.61 -1.06
C ALA A 37 14.85 -9.80 0.39
N ARG A 38 14.76 -8.71 1.17
CA ARG A 38 14.17 -8.73 2.52
C ARG A 38 12.69 -9.10 2.49
N PHE A 39 11.89 -8.49 1.61
CA PHE A 39 10.46 -8.79 1.49
C PHE A 39 10.21 -10.21 0.98
N GLU A 40 10.99 -10.69 0.01
CA GLU A 40 10.93 -12.06 -0.47
C GLU A 40 11.25 -13.07 0.64
N LYS A 41 12.24 -12.77 1.49
CA LYS A 41 12.51 -13.60 2.67
C LYS A 41 11.31 -13.63 3.61
N ALA A 42 10.71 -12.47 3.91
CA ALA A 42 9.52 -12.39 4.73
C ALA A 42 8.34 -13.15 4.12
N ASP A 43 8.16 -13.13 2.80
CA ASP A 43 7.14 -13.90 2.08
C ASP A 43 7.33 -15.40 2.25
N ARG A 44 8.57 -15.88 2.06
CA ARG A 44 8.89 -17.29 2.22
C ARG A 44 8.76 -17.74 3.66
N ASP A 45 9.16 -16.92 4.63
CA ASP A 45 9.00 -17.22 6.06
C ASP A 45 7.50 -17.22 6.45
N TYR A 46 6.71 -16.30 5.89
CA TYR A 46 5.26 -16.20 6.06
C TYR A 46 4.52 -17.44 5.52
N GLN A 47 4.86 -17.87 4.31
CA GLN A 47 4.31 -19.06 3.66
C GLN A 47 4.99 -20.37 4.10
N ARG A 48 6.06 -20.27 4.91
CA ARG A 48 6.92 -21.37 5.35
C ARG A 48 7.52 -22.21 4.21
N GLU A 49 7.93 -21.57 3.13
CA GLU A 49 8.65 -22.21 2.02
C GLU A 49 10.14 -22.51 2.35
N VAL A 50 10.61 -22.12 3.53
CA VAL A 50 12.03 -22.24 3.95
C VAL A 50 12.23 -23.39 4.94
N ASP A 51 11.84 -24.60 4.56
CA ASP A 51 12.27 -25.80 5.29
C ASP A 51 13.69 -26.18 4.83
N ARG A 52 14.67 -25.99 5.71
CA ARG A 52 16.09 -26.30 5.48
C ARG A 52 16.54 -27.63 6.09
N THR A 53 15.61 -28.43 6.61
CA THR A 53 15.96 -29.74 7.17
C THR A 53 16.54 -30.66 6.09
N GLU A 54 17.46 -31.54 6.48
CA GLU A 54 18.08 -32.48 5.55
C GLU A 54 17.05 -33.38 4.86
N GLU A 55 16.04 -33.83 5.62
CA GLU A 55 14.96 -34.68 5.12
C GLU A 55 14.12 -33.97 4.05
N HIS A 56 13.77 -32.70 4.24
CA HIS A 56 13.05 -31.92 3.25
C HIS A 56 13.87 -31.76 1.95
N ASN A 57 15.17 -31.49 2.07
CA ASN A 57 16.05 -31.37 0.91
C ASN A 57 16.21 -32.70 0.16
N ARG A 58 16.35 -33.82 0.89
CA ARG A 58 16.40 -35.17 0.30
C ARG A 58 15.09 -35.54 -0.40
N ALA A 59 13.94 -35.19 0.18
CA ALA A 59 12.63 -35.40 -0.42
C ALA A 59 12.46 -34.57 -1.70
N LYS A 60 12.87 -33.29 -1.69
CA LYS A 60 12.84 -32.42 -2.86
C LYS A 60 13.72 -32.94 -4.01
N GLN A 61 14.92 -33.42 -3.69
CA GLN A 61 15.82 -34.03 -4.67
C GLN A 61 15.26 -35.35 -5.23
N ALA A 62 14.69 -36.21 -4.39
CA ALA A 62 14.08 -37.46 -4.83
C ALA A 62 12.87 -37.23 -5.75
N ASN A 63 12.01 -36.27 -5.41
CA ASN A 63 10.88 -35.88 -6.26
C ASN A 63 11.33 -35.31 -7.61
N ALA A 64 12.44 -34.56 -7.65
CA ALA A 64 13.00 -34.04 -8.90
C ALA A 64 13.55 -35.14 -9.82
N VAL A 65 14.01 -36.26 -9.24
CA VAL A 65 14.49 -37.44 -9.98
C VAL A 65 13.34 -38.40 -10.36
N GLY A 66 12.11 -38.10 -9.94
CA GLY A 66 10.91 -38.86 -10.31
C GLY A 66 10.44 -39.90 -9.28
N ASP A 67 11.04 -39.96 -8.09
CA ASP A 67 10.56 -40.81 -6.99
C ASP A 67 9.53 -40.04 -6.14
N THR A 68 8.25 -40.27 -6.40
CA THR A 68 7.12 -39.63 -5.72
C THR A 68 6.80 -40.18 -4.33
N ASN A 69 7.51 -41.20 -3.85
CA ASN A 69 7.23 -41.78 -2.53
C ASN A 69 7.72 -40.92 -1.36
N ARG A 70 8.60 -39.93 -1.61
CA ARG A 70 9.15 -39.07 -0.55
C ARG A 70 8.39 -37.77 -0.44
N PHE A 71 7.62 -37.65 0.63
CA PHE A 71 6.88 -36.43 0.94
C PHE A 71 7.80 -35.37 1.56
N GLN A 72 7.56 -34.12 1.17
CA GLN A 72 8.11 -32.97 1.87
C GLN A 72 7.43 -32.81 3.23
N ASN A 73 8.13 -32.28 4.22
CA ASN A 73 7.53 -32.02 5.53
C ASN A 73 6.33 -31.07 5.39
N MET A 74 5.16 -31.55 5.79
CA MET A 74 3.97 -30.71 5.90
C MET A 74 3.94 -30.06 7.28
N VAL A 75 4.16 -28.75 7.34
CA VAL A 75 4.07 -27.99 8.58
C VAL A 75 3.09 -26.83 8.40
N VAL A 76 2.18 -26.68 9.36
CA VAL A 76 1.18 -25.59 9.33
C VAL A 76 1.89 -24.25 9.54
N PRO A 77 1.57 -23.20 8.74
CA PRO A 77 2.10 -21.86 8.96
C PRO A 77 1.48 -21.26 10.22
N VAL A 78 2.32 -20.96 11.22
CA VAL A 78 1.88 -20.35 12.50
C VAL A 78 1.84 -18.83 12.40
N VAL A 79 2.75 -18.23 11.64
CA VAL A 79 2.88 -16.76 11.50
C VAL A 79 1.74 -16.18 10.66
N MET A 80 1.33 -16.87 9.58
CA MET A 80 0.26 -16.41 8.71
C MET A 80 -1.08 -16.18 9.46
N PRO A 81 -1.60 -17.14 10.24
CA PRO A 81 -2.79 -16.92 11.06
C PRO A 81 -2.66 -15.76 12.05
N GLN A 82 -1.48 -15.53 12.63
CA GLN A 82 -1.25 -14.44 13.58
C GLN A 82 -1.32 -13.07 12.89
N VAL A 83 -0.70 -12.93 11.72
CA VAL A 83 -0.75 -11.69 10.93
C VAL A 83 -2.18 -11.40 10.48
N GLU A 84 -2.87 -12.39 9.93
CA GLU A 84 -4.26 -12.21 9.47
C GLU A 84 -5.20 -11.87 10.64
N ALA A 85 -5.00 -12.48 11.81
CA ALA A 85 -5.75 -12.12 13.02
C ALA A 85 -5.51 -10.67 13.45
N ALA A 86 -4.27 -10.18 13.39
CA ALA A 86 -3.94 -8.79 13.71
C ALA A 86 -4.56 -7.81 12.70
N VAL A 87 -4.54 -8.14 11.41
CA VAL A 87 -5.20 -7.35 10.35
C VAL A 87 -6.70 -7.27 10.59
N VAL A 88 -7.35 -8.41 10.89
CA VAL A 88 -8.78 -8.46 11.18
C VAL A 88 -9.13 -7.62 12.41
N HIS A 89 -8.33 -7.71 13.47
CA HIS A 89 -8.53 -6.90 14.67
C HIS A 89 -8.47 -5.41 14.36
N GLN A 90 -7.40 -4.96 13.69
CA GLN A 90 -7.21 -3.56 13.34
C GLN A 90 -8.30 -3.05 12.39
N THR A 91 -8.68 -3.85 11.40
CA THR A 91 -9.78 -3.54 10.47
C THR A 91 -11.10 -3.41 11.22
N SER A 92 -11.37 -4.31 12.16
CA SER A 92 -12.61 -4.28 12.96
C SER A 92 -12.69 -3.06 13.86
N VAL A 93 -11.56 -2.63 14.42
CA VAL A 93 -11.50 -1.48 15.33
C VAL A 93 -11.61 -0.16 14.58
N TYR A 94 -10.95 -0.02 13.42
CA TYR A 94 -10.79 1.27 12.76
C TYR A 94 -11.59 1.47 11.48
N LEU A 95 -12.04 0.40 10.82
CA LEU A 95 -12.64 0.48 9.48
C LEU A 95 -14.12 0.05 9.41
N THR A 96 -14.76 -0.18 10.57
CA THR A 96 -16.16 -0.61 10.65
C THR A 96 -17.16 0.55 10.82
N GLY A 97 -16.69 1.73 11.23
CA GLY A 97 -17.54 2.91 11.42
C GLY A 97 -17.97 3.55 10.09
N SER A 98 -19.22 3.98 10.03
CA SER A 98 -19.71 4.93 9.00
C SER A 98 -20.16 6.20 9.74
N PRO A 99 -19.56 7.36 9.48
CA PRO A 99 -18.46 7.62 8.55
C PRO A 99 -17.10 7.09 9.05
N LEU A 100 -16.17 6.81 8.12
CA LEU A 100 -14.79 6.37 8.43
C LEU A 100 -13.99 7.42 9.20
N PHE A 101 -14.22 8.70 8.90
CA PHE A 101 -13.59 9.84 9.55
C PHE A 101 -14.68 10.81 9.99
N GLY A 102 -14.95 10.84 11.30
CA GLY A 102 -15.89 11.81 11.87
C GLY A 102 -15.29 13.22 11.90
N VAL A 103 -16.08 14.22 11.54
CA VAL A 103 -15.69 15.63 11.55
C VAL A 103 -16.27 16.31 12.80
N VAL A 104 -15.42 16.99 13.56
CA VAL A 104 -15.86 17.73 14.76
C VAL A 104 -15.70 19.23 14.56
N SER A 105 -16.69 20.01 15.02
CA SER A 105 -16.66 21.47 14.98
C SER A 105 -17.29 22.09 16.23
N SER A 106 -17.11 23.40 16.40
CA SER A 106 -17.86 24.18 17.39
C SER A 106 -19.33 24.27 16.99
N ALA A 107 -20.23 24.38 17.96
CA ALA A 107 -21.70 24.40 17.74
C ALA A 107 -22.18 25.38 16.66
N THR A 108 -21.50 26.51 16.47
CA THR A 108 -21.81 27.50 15.43
C THR A 108 -21.66 26.98 14.00
N PHE A 109 -20.79 25.99 13.77
CA PHE A 109 -20.45 25.43 12.45
C PHE A 109 -20.83 23.95 12.33
N MET A 110 -21.87 23.54 13.04
CA MET A 110 -22.30 22.14 13.07
C MET A 110 -22.83 21.69 11.70
N ASP A 111 -23.56 22.56 11.01
CA ASP A 111 -24.15 22.27 9.71
C ASP A 111 -23.07 22.14 8.63
N GLU A 112 -22.06 23.01 8.62
CA GLU A 112 -20.92 22.93 7.71
C GLU A 112 -20.05 21.70 7.98
N ALA A 113 -19.90 21.28 9.25
CA ALA A 113 -19.19 20.06 9.59
C ALA A 113 -19.90 18.82 9.08
N LEU A 114 -21.23 18.76 9.21
CA LEU A 114 -22.04 17.67 8.65
C LEU A 114 -21.93 17.61 7.11
N GLN A 115 -21.87 18.76 6.45
CA GLN A 115 -21.65 18.81 5.00
C GLN A 115 -20.27 18.26 4.62
N LEU A 116 -19.21 18.66 5.33
CA LEU A 116 -17.86 18.15 5.09
C LEU A 116 -17.77 16.64 5.35
N GLU A 117 -18.38 16.16 6.43
CA GLU A 117 -18.45 14.73 6.77
C GLU A 117 -19.12 13.93 5.64
N SER A 118 -20.23 14.44 5.11
CA SER A 118 -20.95 13.81 4.00
C SER A 118 -20.08 13.72 2.72
N VAL A 119 -19.29 14.76 2.43
CA VAL A 119 -18.36 14.77 1.29
C VAL A 119 -17.24 13.76 1.49
N ILE A 120 -16.61 13.74 2.68
CA ILE A 120 -15.54 12.79 3.00
C ILE A 120 -16.06 11.35 2.96
N GLU A 121 -17.27 11.10 3.46
CA GLU A 121 -17.88 9.76 3.39
C GLU A 121 -18.08 9.32 1.94
N SER A 122 -18.66 10.18 1.10
CA SER A 122 -18.81 9.91 -0.34
C SER A 122 -17.47 9.60 -1.02
N ASP A 123 -16.45 10.42 -0.75
CA ASP A 123 -15.11 10.22 -1.32
C ASP A 123 -14.45 8.94 -0.81
N SER A 124 -14.66 8.59 0.46
CA SER A 124 -14.13 7.36 1.05
C SER A 124 -14.71 6.09 0.44
N ILE A 125 -16.01 6.11 0.12
CA ILE A 125 -16.71 5.01 -0.55
C ILE A 125 -16.21 4.91 -2.00
N ARG A 126 -16.16 6.05 -2.70
CA ARG A 126 -15.75 6.11 -4.11
C ARG A 126 -14.29 5.72 -4.30
N GLY A 127 -13.41 6.17 -3.42
CA GLY A 127 -11.99 5.84 -3.38
C GLY A 127 -11.68 4.49 -2.73
N GLY A 128 -12.68 3.77 -2.20
CA GLY A 128 -12.50 2.47 -1.57
C GLY A 128 -11.50 2.47 -0.42
N TRP A 129 -11.45 3.55 0.37
CA TRP A 129 -10.38 3.79 1.35
C TRP A 129 -10.24 2.67 2.37
N ALA A 130 -11.35 2.10 2.85
CA ALA A 130 -11.33 0.96 3.77
C ALA A 130 -10.50 -0.22 3.21
N ARG A 131 -10.67 -0.55 1.92
CA ARG A 131 -9.88 -1.61 1.27
C ARG A 131 -8.40 -1.26 1.21
N HIS A 132 -8.05 -0.02 0.89
CA HIS A 132 -6.66 0.41 0.83
C HIS A 132 -5.99 0.43 2.21
N LEU A 133 -6.71 0.84 3.25
CA LEU A 133 -6.24 0.82 4.63
C LEU A 133 -6.10 -0.63 5.16
N MET A 134 -6.96 -1.56 4.75
CA MET A 134 -6.78 -2.99 5.05
C MET A 134 -5.48 -3.54 4.44
N LEU A 135 -5.17 -3.19 3.19
CA LEU A 135 -3.92 -3.59 2.54
C LEU A 135 -2.71 -3.01 3.28
N PHE A 136 -2.80 -1.74 3.70
CA PHE A 136 -1.78 -1.10 4.53
C PHE A 136 -1.55 -1.84 5.85
N PHE A 137 -2.59 -2.24 6.58
CA PHE A 137 -2.43 -3.01 7.81
C PHE A 137 -1.75 -4.37 7.56
N ARG A 138 -2.13 -5.07 6.48
CA ARG A 138 -1.52 -6.35 6.11
C ARG A 138 -0.03 -6.21 5.82
N ASP A 139 0.35 -5.23 5.00
CA ASP A 139 1.75 -4.99 4.66
C ASP A 139 2.54 -4.50 5.89
N GLY A 140 1.90 -3.73 6.77
CA GLY A 140 2.48 -3.24 8.02
C GLY A 140 2.84 -4.38 8.97
N PHE A 141 1.90 -5.30 9.25
CA PHE A 141 2.16 -6.45 10.11
C PHE A 141 3.12 -7.47 9.48
N LYS A 142 3.10 -7.62 8.15
CA LYS A 142 3.93 -8.61 7.45
C LYS A 142 5.38 -8.15 7.26
N TYR A 143 5.59 -6.93 6.79
CA TYR A 143 6.92 -6.44 6.40
C TYR A 143 7.54 -5.45 7.39
N ASN A 144 6.76 -5.00 8.38
CA ASN A 144 7.07 -3.85 9.23
C ASN A 144 7.34 -2.57 8.40
N PHE A 145 6.68 -2.49 7.23
CA PHE A 145 6.82 -1.41 6.27
C PHE A 145 5.59 -1.38 5.37
N ALA A 146 4.85 -0.28 5.40
CA ALA A 146 3.65 -0.09 4.59
C ALA A 146 3.57 1.39 4.17
N PRO A 147 4.06 1.76 2.99
CA PRO A 147 3.86 3.10 2.48
C PRO A 147 2.41 3.28 2.01
N LEU A 148 1.83 4.44 2.31
CA LEU A 148 0.51 4.85 1.81
C LEU A 148 0.67 6.19 1.10
N GLU A 149 0.12 6.31 -0.10
CA GLU A 149 0.09 7.56 -0.86
C GLU A 149 -1.35 8.00 -1.09
N VAL A 150 -1.54 9.31 -1.16
CA VAL A 150 -2.84 9.94 -1.44
C VAL A 150 -2.70 10.72 -2.74
N SER A 151 -3.56 10.41 -3.70
CA SER A 151 -3.69 11.18 -4.93
C SER A 151 -4.76 12.24 -4.75
N TRP A 152 -4.42 13.49 -5.11
CA TRP A 152 -5.34 14.62 -5.06
C TRP A 152 -5.86 14.91 -6.46
N ASP A 153 -6.95 14.24 -6.82
CA ASP A 153 -7.57 14.35 -8.14
C ASP A 153 -8.83 15.21 -8.10
N LYS A 154 -9.13 15.87 -9.23
CA LYS A 154 -10.37 16.63 -9.43
C LYS A 154 -11.32 15.82 -10.28
N GLU A 155 -12.54 15.60 -9.79
CA GLU A 155 -13.59 14.95 -10.58
C GLU A 155 -14.69 15.93 -10.98
N VAL A 156 -15.25 15.70 -12.17
CA VAL A 156 -16.40 16.46 -12.67
C VAL A 156 -17.66 15.87 -12.08
N THR A 157 -18.26 16.57 -11.11
CA THR A 157 -19.58 16.23 -10.59
C THR A 157 -20.65 16.57 -11.63
N SER A 158 -21.53 15.61 -11.96
CA SER A 158 -22.63 15.86 -12.90
C SER A 158 -23.65 16.84 -12.31
N SER A 159 -23.82 18.00 -12.93
CA SER A 159 -24.90 18.94 -12.59
C SER A 159 -26.19 18.50 -13.28
N ILE A 160 -27.07 17.80 -12.55
CA ILE A 160 -28.41 17.47 -13.04
C ILE A 160 -29.27 18.74 -12.87
N THR A 161 -29.58 19.41 -13.97
CA THR A 161 -30.49 20.56 -13.97
C THR A 161 -31.84 20.10 -14.50
N THR A 162 -32.90 20.28 -13.71
CA THR A 162 -34.27 20.01 -14.16
C THR A 162 -34.76 21.18 -15.02
N ASP A 163 -35.06 20.91 -16.29
CA ASP A 163 -35.66 21.90 -17.19
C ASP A 163 -37.15 22.09 -16.86
N LEU A 164 -37.50 23.26 -16.32
CA LEU A 164 -38.86 23.62 -15.93
C LEU A 164 -39.71 24.15 -17.09
N GLN A 165 -39.16 24.29 -18.32
CA GLN A 165 -39.87 24.93 -19.44
C GLN A 165 -40.86 24.01 -20.18
N LYS A 166 -40.95 22.72 -19.86
CA LYS A 166 -41.74 21.75 -20.67
C LYS A 166 -43.19 21.54 -20.24
N ASN A 167 -43.71 22.32 -19.27
CA ASN A 167 -45.08 22.20 -18.75
C ASN A 167 -45.88 23.52 -18.83
N LEU A 168 -45.99 24.09 -20.04
CA LEU A 168 -47.02 25.07 -20.39
C LEU A 168 -47.65 24.69 -21.74
#